data_AF-A0AAJ3R0N3-F1
#
_entry.id   AF-A0AAJ3R0N3-F1
#
_cell.length_a   1.000
_cell.length_b   1.000
_cell.length_c   1.000
_cell.angle_alpha   90.00
_cell.angle_beta   90.00
_cell.angle_gamma   90.00
#
_symmetry.space_group_name_H-M   'P 1'
#
loop_
_entity.id
_entity.type
_entity.pdbx_description
1 polymer ?
#
loop_
_entity_poly.entity_id
_entity_poly.type
_entity_poly.pdbx_seq_one_letter_code
_entity_poly.pdbx_strand_id
1 'polypeptide(L)'
;MDRFSPSERSRIMSAVRGRDTRPEMRVRRVAHALGLRFRLHRKDLPGVPDLVFPKHRLVLFVHGCFWHRHEGCPRASIPQSRREFWIEKLTKNVTRDQRVKAVLEEIGWRVEVIWECETKRDDLIRERITAIPTFAATQRIEPPSIKSGPNKCRQYPNRAPNER
;
A
#
# COMPACT_ATOMS: atom_id res chain seq x y z
N MET A 1 14.27 29.43 -1.20
CA MET A 1 13.21 29.97 -0.33
C MET A 1 12.12 28.90 -0.18
N ASP A 2 11.56 28.69 1.01
CA ASP A 2 10.47 27.74 1.18
C ASP A 2 9.20 28.28 0.51
N ARG A 3 8.46 27.44 -0.21
CA ARG A 3 7.20 27.83 -0.86
C ARG A 3 6.09 28.07 0.16
N PHE A 4 6.18 27.43 1.34
CA PHE A 4 5.17 27.51 2.38
C PHE A 4 5.68 28.27 3.59
N SER A 5 4.80 29.04 4.23
CA SER A 5 5.08 29.60 5.55
C SER A 5 5.26 28.49 6.60
N PRO A 6 5.93 28.77 7.73
CA PRO A 6 6.12 27.78 8.80
C PRO A 6 4.80 27.18 9.33
N SER A 7 3.73 27.99 9.45
CA SER A 7 2.41 27.55 9.90
C SER A 7 1.72 26.63 8.88
N GLU A 8 1.79 26.97 7.58
CA GLU A 8 1.27 26.14 6.50
C GLU A 8 2.01 24.80 6.42
N ARG A 9 3.35 24.83 6.54
CA ARG A 9 4.15 23.60 6.56
C ARG A 9 3.80 22.73 7.76
N SER A 10 3.63 23.31 8.94
CA SER A 10 3.20 22.57 10.13
C SER A 10 1.85 21.88 9.91
N ARG A 11 0.87 22.61 9.36
CA ARG A 11 -0.46 22.06 9.01
C ARG A 11 -0.36 20.93 7.99
N ILE A 12 0.41 21.10 6.91
CA ILE A 12 0.63 20.05 5.89
C ILE A 12 1.23 18.80 6.55
N MET A 13 2.27 18.97 7.36
CA MET A 13 2.95 17.86 8.03
C MET A 13 2.05 17.14 9.03
N SER A 14 1.18 17.85 9.75
CA SER A 14 0.19 17.23 10.64
C SER A 14 -0.89 16.41 9.92
N ALA A 15 -1.14 16.72 8.64
CA ALA A 15 -2.12 15.99 7.82
C ALA A 15 -1.56 14.73 7.17
N VAL A 16 -0.23 14.53 7.22
CA VAL A 16 0.42 13.31 6.69
C VAL A 16 0.06 12.14 7.58
N ARG A 17 -0.75 11.22 7.05
CA ARG A 17 -1.15 9.99 7.74
C ARG A 17 -0.06 8.93 7.59
N GLY A 18 0.18 8.17 8.66
CA GLY A 18 1.13 7.04 8.65
C GLY A 18 0.53 5.70 8.21
N ARG A 19 -0.77 5.64 7.91
CA ARG A 19 -1.50 4.45 7.45
C ARG A 19 -2.75 4.86 6.67
N ASP A 20 -3.30 3.92 5.91
CA ASP A 20 -4.52 4.12 5.11
C ASP A 20 -4.38 5.32 4.17
N THR A 21 -3.17 5.49 3.65
CA THR A 21 -2.86 6.53 2.69
C THR A 21 -3.62 6.25 1.39
N ARG A 22 -3.85 7.29 0.58
CA ARG A 22 -4.50 7.14 -0.74
C ARG A 22 -3.84 6.05 -1.61
N PRO A 23 -2.50 5.97 -1.76
CA PRO A 23 -1.88 4.89 -2.52
C PRO A 23 -2.16 3.51 -1.92
N GLU A 24 -2.05 3.34 -0.59
CA GLU A 24 -2.37 2.06 0.07
C GLU A 24 -3.81 1.63 -0.22
N MET A 25 -4.78 2.53 -0.05
CA MET A 25 -6.19 2.23 -0.26
C MET A 25 -6.50 1.81 -1.70
N ARG A 26 -5.81 2.40 -2.69
CA ARG A 26 -5.94 2.00 -4.09
C ARG A 26 -5.37 0.61 -4.35
N VAL A 27 -4.17 0.34 -3.84
CA VAL A 27 -3.55 -0.99 -3.95
C VAL A 27 -4.44 -2.06 -3.32
N ARG A 28 -5.01 -1.81 -2.13
CA ARG A 28 -5.96 -2.71 -1.46
C ARG A 28 -7.20 -2.98 -2.31
N ARG A 29 -7.79 -1.94 -2.90
CA ARG A 29 -8.97 -2.07 -3.77
C ARG A 29 -8.68 -2.93 -5.00
N VAL A 30 -7.56 -2.69 -5.68
CA VAL A 30 -7.17 -3.45 -6.88
C VAL A 30 -6.83 -4.90 -6.52
N ALA A 31 -6.06 -5.13 -5.45
CA ALA A 31 -5.74 -6.48 -4.98
C ALA A 31 -7.02 -7.27 -4.64
N HIS A 32 -7.99 -6.64 -3.97
CA HIS A 32 -9.28 -7.25 -3.67
C HIS A 32 -10.09 -7.55 -4.94
N ALA A 33 -10.11 -6.63 -5.90
CA ALA A 33 -10.78 -6.82 -7.19
C ALA A 33 -10.14 -7.94 -8.05
N LEU A 34 -8.86 -8.24 -7.81
CA LEU A 34 -8.15 -9.38 -8.39
C LEU A 34 -8.43 -10.71 -7.66
N GLY A 35 -9.28 -10.71 -6.63
CA GLY A 35 -9.60 -11.90 -5.84
C GLY A 35 -8.51 -12.32 -4.84
N LEU A 36 -7.47 -11.51 -4.67
CA LEU A 36 -6.39 -11.82 -3.74
C LEU A 36 -6.84 -11.59 -2.29
N ARG A 37 -6.55 -12.56 -1.42
CA ARG A 37 -6.78 -12.44 0.01
C ARG A 37 -5.50 -12.02 0.71
N PHE A 38 -5.58 -10.94 1.47
CA PHE A 38 -4.46 -10.39 2.22
C PHE A 38 -4.85 -10.06 3.66
N ARG A 39 -3.84 -9.97 4.52
CA ARG A 39 -3.92 -9.40 5.85
C ARG A 39 -3.25 -8.03 5.84
N LEU A 40 -3.75 -7.11 6.64
CA LEU A 40 -3.20 -5.77 6.77
C LEU A 40 -2.39 -5.65 8.06
N HIS A 41 -1.32 -4.86 8.03
CA HIS A 41 -0.59 -4.38 9.21
C HIS A 41 -0.23 -5.49 10.23
N ARG A 42 0.33 -6.61 9.74
CA ARG A 42 0.82 -7.70 10.58
C ARG A 42 1.99 -7.21 11.44
N LYS A 43 1.72 -6.95 12.72
CA LYS A 43 2.70 -6.44 13.69
C LYS A 43 3.78 -7.46 14.07
N ASP A 44 3.52 -8.73 13.81
CA ASP A 44 4.45 -9.85 13.99
C ASP A 44 5.55 -9.89 12.92
N LEU A 45 5.43 -9.12 11.83
CA LEU A 45 6.43 -9.05 10.78
C LEU A 45 7.28 -7.77 10.89
N PRO A 46 8.59 -7.85 10.63
CA PRO A 46 9.47 -6.68 10.57
C PRO A 46 8.91 -5.61 9.64
N GLY A 47 8.96 -4.36 10.09
CA GLY A 47 8.52 -3.21 9.29
C GLY A 47 7.00 -3.03 9.13
N VAL A 48 6.18 -3.93 9.71
CA VAL A 48 4.70 -3.89 9.64
C VAL A 48 4.19 -3.68 8.21
N PRO A 49 4.30 -4.69 7.34
CA PRO A 49 3.96 -4.55 5.92
C PRO A 49 2.52 -4.11 5.71
N ASP A 50 2.28 -3.35 4.63
CA ASP A 50 0.96 -2.82 4.30
C ASP A 50 -0.01 -3.94 3.93
N LEU A 51 0.39 -4.80 2.99
CA LEU A 51 -0.38 -5.98 2.59
C LEU A 51 0.49 -7.22 2.74
N VAL A 52 -0.05 -8.25 3.39
CA VAL A 52 0.58 -9.55 3.57
C VAL A 52 -0.28 -10.61 2.91
N PHE A 53 0.32 -11.47 2.10
CA PHE A 53 -0.32 -12.57 1.40
C PHE A 53 0.24 -13.91 1.93
N PRO A 54 -0.28 -14.45 3.05
CA PRO A 54 0.31 -15.60 3.73
C PRO A 54 0.39 -16.86 2.85
N LYS A 55 -0.65 -17.12 2.03
CA LYS A 55 -0.69 -18.24 1.08
C LYS A 55 0.50 -18.22 0.09
N HIS A 56 0.99 -17.03 -0.21
CA HIS A 56 2.01 -16.79 -1.22
C HIS A 56 3.39 -16.47 -0.61
N ARG A 57 3.53 -16.47 0.73
CA ARG A 57 4.74 -16.02 1.43
C ARG A 57 5.26 -14.69 0.86
N LEU A 58 4.34 -13.77 0.58
CA LEU A 58 4.64 -12.48 -0.03
C LEU A 58 4.17 -11.34 0.87
N VAL A 59 5.02 -10.34 1.03
CA VAL A 59 4.67 -9.05 1.62
C VAL A 59 4.81 -7.95 0.57
N LEU A 60 3.91 -6.97 0.65
CA LEU A 60 3.85 -5.85 -0.26
C LEU A 60 3.87 -4.55 0.55
N PHE A 61 4.88 -3.73 0.28
CA PHE A 61 4.99 -2.38 0.82
C PHE A 61 4.51 -1.37 -0.21
N VAL A 62 3.77 -0.36 0.26
CA VAL A 62 3.32 0.78 -0.54
C VAL A 62 4.12 1.99 -0.11
N HIS A 63 5.22 2.25 -0.81
CA HIS A 63 6.16 3.31 -0.43
C HIS A 63 5.81 4.65 -1.06
N GLY A 64 5.70 5.68 -0.22
CA GLY A 64 5.71 7.07 -0.66
C GLY A 64 7.05 7.43 -1.30
N CYS A 65 7.05 7.97 -2.52
CA CYS A 65 8.28 8.26 -3.25
C CYS A 65 9.21 9.23 -2.52
N PHE A 66 8.63 10.19 -1.80
CA PHE A 66 9.37 11.17 -1.02
C PHE A 66 10.07 10.54 0.20
N TRP A 67 9.35 9.76 1.00
CA TRP A 67 9.83 9.24 2.29
C TRP A 67 10.86 8.12 2.17
N HIS A 68 10.72 7.29 1.13
CA HIS A 68 11.55 6.11 0.89
C HIS A 68 12.52 6.29 -0.28
N ARG A 69 12.62 7.51 -0.82
CA ARG A 69 13.56 7.91 -1.89
C ARG A 69 13.50 7.02 -3.13
N HIS A 70 12.37 7.07 -3.84
CA HIS A 70 12.27 6.41 -5.13
C HIS A 70 13.32 6.98 -6.11
N GLU A 71 14.22 6.13 -6.57
CA GLU A 71 15.26 6.49 -7.53
C GLU A 71 14.65 6.95 -8.87
N GLY A 72 15.23 7.99 -9.49
CA GLY A 72 14.73 8.55 -10.75
C GLY A 72 13.36 9.24 -10.67
N CYS A 73 12.74 9.33 -9.49
CA CYS A 73 11.39 9.89 -9.35
C CYS A 73 11.42 11.40 -9.01
N PRO A 74 10.71 12.26 -9.77
CA PRO A 74 10.66 13.70 -9.48
C PRO A 74 9.98 14.02 -8.14
N ARG A 75 9.22 13.08 -7.56
CA ARG A 75 8.57 13.25 -6.24
C ARG A 75 9.50 12.96 -5.06
N ALA A 76 10.72 12.46 -5.32
CA ALA A 76 11.73 12.16 -4.31
C ALA A 76 12.74 13.33 -4.10
N SER A 77 12.32 14.56 -4.42
CA SER A 77 13.14 15.77 -4.29
C SER A 77 13.42 16.14 -2.83
N ILE A 78 14.64 16.57 -2.54
CA ILE A 78 15.02 17.03 -1.20
C ILE A 78 14.59 18.50 -1.01
N PRO A 79 13.85 18.84 0.06
CA PRO A 79 13.51 20.23 0.35
C PRO A 79 14.78 21.07 0.58
N GLN A 80 14.81 22.28 0.04
CA GLN A 80 15.93 23.21 0.26
C GLN A 80 16.01 23.69 1.72
N SER A 81 14.86 23.84 2.38
CA SER A 81 14.76 24.20 3.80
C SER A 81 15.20 23.04 4.69
N ARG A 82 16.09 23.28 5.67
CA ARG A 82 16.59 22.25 6.62
C ARG A 82 17.16 21.01 5.92
N ARG A 83 17.95 21.25 4.86
CA ARG A 83 18.44 20.20 3.96
C ARG A 83 19.18 19.07 4.69
N GLU A 84 20.07 19.39 5.63
CA GLU A 84 20.82 18.39 6.41
C GLU A 84 19.89 17.46 7.20
N PHE A 85 18.91 18.03 7.91
CA PHE A 85 17.89 17.26 8.63
C PHE A 85 17.12 16.33 7.69
N TRP A 86 16.72 16.79 6.50
CA TRP A 86 16.02 15.95 5.54
C TRP A 86 16.91 14.85 4.97
N ILE A 87 18.16 15.14 4.64
CA ILE A 87 19.12 14.14 4.18
C ILE A 87 19.26 13.04 5.23
N GLU A 88 19.55 13.42 6.48
CA GLU A 88 19.73 12.45 7.56
C GLU A 88 18.48 11.61 7.80
N LYS A 89 17.31 12.25 7.86
CA LYS A 89 16.02 11.56 8.06
C LYS A 89 15.70 10.58 6.94
N LEU A 90 15.87 11.01 5.69
CA LEU A 90 15.55 10.19 4.52
C LEU A 90 16.54 9.03 4.38
N THR A 91 17.83 9.26 4.65
CA THR A 91 18.84 8.19 4.68
C THR A 91 18.50 7.16 5.76
N LYS A 92 18.13 7.59 6.96
CA LYS A 92 17.69 6.67 8.04
C LYS A 92 16.49 5.82 7.64
N ASN A 93 15.52 6.40 6.93
CA ASN A 93 14.37 5.64 6.41
C ASN A 93 14.81 4.57 5.42
N VAL A 94 15.60 4.94 4.40
CA VAL A 94 16.09 3.99 3.39
C VAL A 94 16.91 2.86 4.03
N THR A 95 17.81 3.18 4.96
CA THR A 95 18.59 2.16 5.68
C THR A 95 17.70 1.23 6.49
N ARG A 96 16.64 1.76 7.13
CA ARG A 96 15.65 0.94 7.85
C ARG A 96 14.90 0.02 6.89
N ASP A 97 14.48 0.52 5.73
CA ASP A 97 13.73 -0.26 4.73
C ASP A 97 14.59 -1.42 4.20
N GLN A 98 15.87 -1.17 3.92
CA GLN A 98 16.82 -2.20 3.51
C GLN A 98 16.99 -3.29 4.58
N ARG A 99 17.13 -2.92 5.86
CA ARG A 99 17.22 -3.88 6.96
C ARG A 99 15.94 -4.71 7.10
N VAL A 100 14.77 -4.07 7.04
CA VAL A 100 13.47 -4.73 7.11
C VAL A 100 13.32 -5.74 5.97
N LYS A 101 13.67 -5.34 4.75
CA LYS A 101 13.64 -6.21 3.57
C LYS A 101 14.55 -7.43 3.77
N ALA A 102 15.79 -7.22 4.20
CA ALA A 102 16.75 -8.31 4.42
C ALA A 102 16.24 -9.32 5.46
N VAL A 103 15.71 -8.85 6.59
CA VAL A 103 15.15 -9.75 7.63
C VAL A 103 13.95 -10.54 7.09
N LEU A 104 13.05 -9.89 6.34
CA LEU A 104 11.89 -10.56 5.75
C LEU A 104 12.30 -11.63 4.74
N GLU A 105 13.29 -11.35 3.90
CA GLU A 105 13.84 -12.31 2.95
C GLU A 105 14.50 -13.49 3.67
N GLU A 106 15.23 -13.23 4.75
CA GLU A 106 15.86 -14.26 5.60
C GLU A 106 14.84 -15.18 6.27
N ILE A 107 13.71 -14.65 6.76
CA ILE A 107 12.62 -15.46 7.31
C ILE A 107 11.69 -16.06 6.24
N GLY A 108 12.13 -16.06 4.98
CA GLY A 108 11.51 -16.76 3.86
C GLY A 108 10.30 -16.04 3.24
N TRP A 109 10.19 -14.73 3.40
CA TRP A 109 9.18 -13.91 2.74
C TRP A 109 9.74 -13.23 1.50
N ARG A 110 8.99 -13.29 0.40
CA ARG A 110 9.23 -12.44 -0.76
C ARG A 110 8.75 -11.03 -0.45
N VAL A 111 9.56 -10.03 -0.78
CA VAL A 111 9.27 -8.62 -0.52
C VAL A 111 9.10 -7.88 -1.84
N GLU A 112 7.93 -7.32 -2.07
CA GLU A 112 7.66 -6.45 -3.22
C GLU A 112 7.30 -5.04 -2.75
N VAL A 113 7.66 -4.06 -3.57
CA VAL A 113 7.37 -2.65 -3.33
C VAL A 113 6.56 -2.11 -4.50
N ILE A 114 5.47 -1.41 -4.19
CA ILE A 114 4.74 -0.56 -5.13
C ILE A 114 4.95 0.89 -4.70
N TRP A 115 5.44 1.70 -5.61
CA TRP A 115 5.68 3.11 -5.34
C TRP A 115 4.42 3.92 -5.53
N GLU A 116 4.22 4.93 -4.69
CA GLU A 116 3.11 5.88 -4.80
C GLU A 116 2.98 6.45 -6.21
N CYS A 117 4.10 6.64 -6.93
CA CYS A 117 4.05 7.15 -8.28
C CYS A 117 3.36 6.25 -9.31
N GLU A 118 3.40 4.94 -9.08
CA GLU A 118 2.81 3.89 -9.90
C GLU A 118 1.33 3.71 -9.56
N THR A 119 0.90 4.11 -8.36
CA THR A 119 -0.49 4.01 -7.90
C THR A 119 -1.44 5.05 -8.51
N LYS A 120 -1.04 5.77 -9.56
CA LYS A 120 -1.87 6.83 -10.19
C LYS A 120 -3.07 6.26 -10.96
N ARG A 121 -2.96 5.03 -11.44
CA ARG A 121 -3.91 4.40 -12.35
C ARG A 121 -4.14 2.96 -11.91
N ASP A 122 -5.40 2.52 -11.89
CA ASP A 122 -5.77 1.20 -11.37
C ASP A 122 -5.28 0.07 -12.28
N ASP A 123 -5.17 0.33 -13.59
CA ASP A 123 -4.58 -0.57 -14.58
C ASP A 123 -3.08 -0.79 -14.35
N LEU A 124 -2.30 0.25 -14.03
CA LEU A 124 -0.88 0.11 -13.69
C LEU A 124 -0.67 -0.69 -12.40
N ILE A 125 -1.52 -0.46 -11.40
CA ILE A 125 -1.48 -1.24 -10.15
C ILE A 125 -1.80 -2.70 -10.46
N ARG A 126 -2.80 -2.95 -11.30
CA ARG A 126 -3.18 -4.30 -11.71
C ARG A 126 -2.01 -5.00 -12.39
N GLU A 127 -1.42 -4.38 -13.41
CA GLU A 127 -0.28 -4.92 -14.15
C GLU A 127 0.88 -5.26 -13.20
N ARG A 128 1.23 -4.33 -12.31
CA ARG A 128 2.31 -4.52 -11.33
C ARG A 128 2.02 -5.68 -10.38
N ILE A 129 0.80 -5.81 -9.87
CA ILE A 129 0.40 -6.93 -9.02
C ILE A 129 0.45 -8.24 -9.81
N THR A 130 -0.09 -8.29 -11.03
CA THR A 130 -0.12 -9.52 -11.83
C THR A 130 1.26 -9.97 -12.30
N ALA A 131 2.19 -9.03 -12.49
CA ALA A 131 3.57 -9.33 -12.85
C ALA A 131 4.36 -10.01 -11.73
N ILE A 132 3.87 -9.98 -10.48
CA ILE A 132 4.52 -10.67 -9.36
C ILE A 132 4.44 -12.19 -9.63
N PRO A 133 5.58 -12.90 -9.80
CA PRO A 133 5.58 -14.29 -10.27
C PRO A 133 4.75 -15.23 -9.39
N THR A 134 4.64 -14.92 -8.10
CA THR A 134 3.86 -15.70 -7.14
C THR A 134 2.37 -15.71 -7.43
N PHE A 135 1.83 -14.62 -7.98
CA PHE A 135 0.41 -14.53 -8.35
C PHE A 135 0.15 -15.10 -9.75
N ALA A 136 1.09 -14.95 -10.68
CA ALA A 136 1.00 -15.53 -12.02
C ALA A 136 0.85 -17.07 -12.01
N ALA A 137 1.53 -17.76 -11.07
CA ALA A 137 1.37 -19.21 -10.91
C ALA A 137 -0.02 -19.62 -10.38
N THR A 138 -0.71 -18.73 -9.67
CA THR A 138 -2.02 -18.98 -9.06
C THR A 138 -3.17 -18.75 -10.04
N GLN A 139 -2.98 -17.90 -11.06
CA GLN A 139 -3.99 -17.57 -12.06
C GLN A 139 -4.15 -18.63 -13.18
N ARG A 140 -3.38 -19.73 -13.18
CA ARG A 140 -3.63 -20.88 -14.06
C ARG A 140 -4.79 -21.77 -13.60
N ILE A 141 -5.34 -21.52 -12.42
CA ILE A 141 -6.56 -22.17 -11.95
C ILE A 141 -7.69 -21.24 -12.36
N GLU A 142 -8.45 -21.65 -13.38
CA GLU A 142 -9.56 -20.91 -13.96
C GLU A 142 -10.49 -20.32 -12.88
N PRO A 143 -11.04 -19.12 -13.10
CA PRO A 143 -12.05 -18.57 -12.20
C PRO A 143 -13.23 -19.55 -12.13
N PRO A 144 -13.85 -19.79 -10.95
CA PRO A 144 -15.09 -20.54 -10.91
C PRO A 144 -16.11 -19.79 -11.77
N SER A 145 -16.53 -20.45 -12.84
CA SER A 145 -17.65 -20.07 -13.70
C SER A 145 -18.78 -19.51 -12.84
N ILE A 146 -19.05 -18.21 -13.01
CA ILE A 146 -20.21 -17.57 -12.42
C ILE A 146 -21.40 -18.13 -13.20
N LYS A 147 -22.01 -19.20 -12.69
CA LYS A 147 -23.36 -19.59 -13.13
C LYS A 147 -24.30 -18.46 -12.70
N SER A 148 -24.80 -17.72 -13.68
CA SER A 148 -25.92 -16.79 -13.57
C SER A 148 -27.17 -17.56 -13.11
N GLY A 149 -27.34 -17.69 -11.79
CA GLY A 149 -28.58 -18.13 -11.16
C GLY A 149 -29.47 -16.92 -10.83
N PRO A 150 -30.81 -17.05 -10.90
CA PRO A 150 -31.70 -15.91 -10.86
C PRO A 150 -31.78 -15.27 -9.47
N ASN A 151 -31.92 -13.95 -9.49
CA ASN A 151 -32.21 -13.02 -8.39
C ASN A 151 -33.02 -13.61 -7.22
N LYS A 152 -32.55 -13.33 -6.00
CA LYS A 152 -33.44 -13.06 -4.87
C LYS A 152 -32.94 -11.82 -4.13
N CYS A 153 -33.51 -10.67 -4.48
CA CYS A 153 -33.52 -9.48 -3.63
C CYS A 153 -34.09 -9.87 -2.27
N ARG A 154 -33.25 -9.84 -1.23
CA ARG A 154 -33.71 -9.96 0.16
C ARG A 154 -34.15 -8.56 0.60
N GLN A 155 -35.47 -8.36 0.62
CA GLN A 155 -36.09 -7.19 1.24
C GLN A 155 -35.71 -7.18 2.73
N TYR A 156 -35.13 -6.08 3.21
CA TYR A 156 -34.97 -5.83 4.63
C TYR A 156 -36.31 -5.29 5.17
N PRO A 157 -36.88 -5.84 6.25
CA PRO A 157 -38.10 -5.29 6.83
C PRO A 157 -37.80 -3.97 7.56
N ASN A 158 -38.71 -3.01 7.38
CA ASN A 158 -38.72 -1.68 7.98
C ASN A 158 -38.65 -1.74 9.50
N ARG A 159 -37.83 -0.85 10.08
CA ARG A 159 -37.72 -0.60 11.52
C ARG A 159 -38.93 0.22 11.97
N ALA A 160 -39.70 -0.29 12.93
CA ALA A 160 -40.79 0.45 13.58
C ALA A 160 -40.25 1.58 14.49
N PRO A 161 -41.00 2.67 14.71
CA PRO A 161 -40.57 3.79 15.55
C PRO A 161 -40.73 3.46 17.04
N ASN A 162 -39.86 4.07 17.84
CA ASN A 162 -39.74 3.90 19.29
C ASN A 162 -40.72 4.89 19.98
N GLU A 163 -41.69 4.39 20.74
CA GLU A 163 -42.52 5.20 21.65
C GLU A 163 -42.04 4.99 23.08
N ARG A 164 -41.58 6.08 23.71
CA ARG A 164 -41.80 6.43 25.12
C ARG A 164 -41.38 7.87 25.37
#